data_AF-A0A023CYQ4-F1
#
_entry.id   AF-A0A023CYQ4-F1
#
_cell.length_a   1.000
_cell.length_b   1.000
_cell.length_c   1.000
_cell.angle_alpha   90.00
_cell.angle_beta   90.00
_cell.angle_gamma   90.00
#
_symmetry.space_group_name_H-M   'P 1'
#
loop_
_entity.id
_entity.type
_entity.pdbx_description
1 polymer ?
#
loop_
_entity_poly.entity_id
_entity_poly.type
_entity_poly.pdbx_seq_one_letter_code
_entity_poly.pdbx_strand_id
1 'polypeptide(L)'
;MSLFIDRDKFKKYMLSKVPGAPYDERKVLLSINTVKSAPKMNCIYVSSAFFFAAQYQSSFDTFSKDFFLTKQQIQRMYLKDKLMSTQLIIETNEKMKDGNKIVLKMNLPKLNRTPWHIENLKRIRNKLEMVK
;
A
#
# COMPACT_ATOMS: atom_id res chain seq x y z
N MET A 1 0.76 22.11 -8.10
CA MET A 1 1.15 21.75 -6.72
C MET A 1 1.80 20.38 -6.73
N SER A 2 3.07 20.30 -6.33
CA SER A 2 3.79 19.05 -6.20
C SER A 2 3.33 18.37 -4.91
N LEU A 3 2.61 17.25 -5.01
CA LEU A 3 2.27 16.41 -3.85
C LEU A 3 3.53 15.64 -3.42
N PHE A 4 4.37 16.28 -2.61
CA PHE A 4 5.47 15.59 -1.95
C PHE A 4 4.92 14.95 -0.67
N ILE A 5 4.67 13.64 -0.70
CA ILE A 5 4.44 12.88 0.53
C ILE A 5 5.79 12.65 1.18
N ASP A 6 5.94 13.12 2.42
CA ASP A 6 7.11 12.88 3.23
C ASP A 6 7.15 11.41 3.70
N ARG A 7 8.14 10.67 3.22
CA ARG A 7 8.37 9.26 3.55
C ARG A 7 8.77 9.06 5.01
N ASP A 8 9.44 10.03 5.61
CA ASP A 8 9.81 9.98 7.04
C ASP A 8 8.61 10.21 7.94
N LYS A 9 7.64 11.05 7.54
CA LYS A 9 6.36 11.14 8.24
C LYS A 9 5.61 9.82 8.21
N PHE A 10 5.61 9.13 7.07
CA PHE A 10 5.01 7.81 6.98
C PHE A 10 5.72 6.80 7.89
N LYS A 11 7.07 6.80 7.91
CA LYS A 11 7.86 5.96 8.82
C LYS A 11 7.48 6.21 10.28
N LYS A 12 7.49 7.47 10.72
CA LYS A 12 7.13 7.86 12.10
C LYS A 12 5.72 7.40 12.46
N TYR A 13 4.77 7.58 11.55
CA TYR A 13 3.38 7.16 11.74
C TYR A 13 3.24 5.63 11.81
N MET A 14 3.90 4.89 10.92
CA MET A 14 3.86 3.42 10.95
C MET A 14 4.45 2.88 12.25
N LEU A 15 5.60 3.40 12.70
CA LEU A 15 6.27 2.95 13.91
C LEU A 15 5.54 3.34 15.19
N SER A 16 4.72 4.41 15.19
CA SER A 16 3.86 4.72 16.33
C SER A 16 2.65 3.78 16.44
N LYS A 17 2.21 3.19 15.30
CA LYS A 17 1.11 2.22 15.26
C LYS A 17 1.56 0.77 15.45
N VAL A 18 2.76 0.45 14.98
CA VAL A 18 3.37 -0.88 15.11
C VAL A 18 4.79 -0.74 15.66
N PRO A 19 4.94 -0.49 16.98
CA PRO A 19 6.26 -0.32 17.60
C PRO A 19 7.14 -1.55 17.40
N GLY A 20 8.42 -1.33 17.10
CA GLY A 20 9.40 -2.40 16.89
C GLY A 20 9.33 -3.10 15.54
N ALA A 21 8.40 -2.73 14.65
CA ALA A 21 8.35 -3.28 13.30
C ALA A 21 9.62 -2.90 12.50
N PRO A 22 10.21 -3.84 11.74
CA PRO A 22 11.30 -3.50 10.84
C PRO A 22 10.80 -2.57 9.74
N TYR A 23 11.57 -1.53 9.43
CA TYR A 23 11.22 -0.56 8.39
C TYR A 23 12.31 -0.52 7.32
N ASP A 24 11.88 -0.66 6.08
CA ASP A 24 12.71 -0.52 4.88
C ASP A 24 11.97 0.39 3.91
N GLU A 25 12.51 1.58 3.69
CA GLU A 25 11.95 2.60 2.82
C GLU A 25 11.76 2.13 1.37
N ARG A 26 12.48 1.08 0.95
CA ARG A 26 12.40 0.50 -0.40
C ARG A 26 11.14 -0.34 -0.60
N LYS A 27 10.40 -0.61 0.48
CA LYS A 27 9.13 -1.36 0.50
C LYS A 27 7.91 -0.45 0.57
N VAL A 28 8.12 0.86 0.52
CA VAL A 28 7.06 1.86 0.61
C VAL A 28 6.56 2.22 -0.79
N LEU A 29 5.25 2.31 -0.95
CA LEU A 29 4.59 2.69 -2.19
C LEU A 29 3.45 3.67 -1.91
N LEU A 30 3.05 4.38 -2.95
CA LEU A 30 1.83 5.15 -3.01
C LEU A 30 0.73 4.34 -3.68
N SER A 31 -0.49 4.44 -3.15
CA SER A 31 -1.70 3.94 -3.79
C SER A 31 -2.71 5.08 -3.95
N ILE A 32 -3.41 5.08 -5.08
CA ILE A 32 -4.48 6.04 -5.36
C ILE A 32 -5.71 5.24 -5.77
N ASN A 33 -6.77 5.29 -4.95
CA ASN A 33 -8.03 4.61 -5.24
C ASN A 33 -9.18 5.62 -5.21
N THR A 34 -10.16 5.44 -6.09
CA THR A 34 -11.37 6.28 -6.08
C THR A 34 -12.40 5.64 -5.16
N VAL A 35 -12.84 6.37 -4.13
CA VAL A 35 -13.90 5.94 -3.21
C VAL A 35 -15.00 6.99 -3.25
N LYS A 36 -16.22 6.60 -3.67
CA LYS A 36 -17.36 7.52 -3.87
C LYS A 36 -16.97 8.74 -4.74
N SER A 37 -16.32 8.49 -5.87
CA SER A 37 -15.84 9.51 -6.81
C SER A 37 -14.74 10.45 -6.29
N ALA A 38 -14.29 10.30 -5.04
CA ALA A 38 -13.18 11.08 -4.49
C ALA A 38 -11.87 10.25 -4.54
N PRO A 39 -10.77 10.80 -5.08
CA PRO A 39 -9.47 10.12 -5.00
C PRO A 39 -9.00 10.07 -3.54
N LYS A 40 -8.62 8.89 -3.09
CA LYS A 40 -8.01 8.62 -1.78
C LYS A 40 -6.59 8.14 -2.00
N MET A 41 -5.65 8.91 -1.46
CA MET A 41 -4.23 8.60 -1.50
C MET A 41 -3.83 7.89 -0.22
N ASN A 42 -3.18 6.74 -0.38
CA ASN A 42 -2.64 5.97 0.71
C ASN A 42 -1.13 5.81 0.52
N CYS A 43 -0.39 5.85 1.62
CA CYS A 43 0.98 5.36 1.65
C CYS A 43 0.94 3.95 2.25
N ILE A 44 1.64 3.02 1.62
CA ILE A 44 1.60 1.60 1.98
C ILE A 44 3.01 1.05 2.16
N TYR A 45 3.15 0.08 3.05
CA TYR A 45 4.35 -0.72 3.27
C TYR A 45 4.05 -2.17 2.90
N VAL A 46 4.82 -2.73 1.97
CA VAL A 46 4.59 -4.08 1.43
C VAL A 46 5.81 -4.96 1.69
N SER A 47 5.66 -5.96 2.55
CA SER A 47 6.74 -6.90 2.88
C SER A 47 6.23 -8.33 3.02
N SER A 48 7.15 -9.30 3.07
CA SER A 48 6.81 -10.70 3.35
C SER A 48 6.35 -10.96 4.79
N ALA A 49 6.60 -10.03 5.71
CA ALA A 49 6.28 -10.19 7.14
C ALA A 49 4.93 -9.56 7.52
N PHE A 50 4.59 -8.43 6.91
CA PHE A 50 3.33 -7.73 7.14
C PHE A 50 3.06 -6.73 6.03
N PHE A 51 1.81 -6.29 6.01
CA PHE A 51 1.31 -5.20 5.18
C PHE A 51 0.80 -4.08 6.08
N PHE A 52 1.10 -2.84 5.72
CA PHE A 52 0.56 -1.66 6.40
C PHE A 52 0.11 -0.63 5.37
N ALA A 53 -1.01 0.04 5.63
CA ALA A 53 -1.51 1.14 4.83
C ALA A 53 -2.00 2.26 5.73
N ALA A 54 -1.81 3.51 5.30
CA ALA A 54 -2.42 4.66 5.95
C ALA A 54 -2.88 5.67 4.91
N GLN A 55 -4.03 6.29 5.14
CA GLN A 55 -4.56 7.34 4.29
C GLN A 55 -3.80 8.65 4.56
N TYR A 56 -3.28 9.27 3.49
CA TYR A 56 -2.67 10.59 3.55
C TYR A 56 -3.75 11.68 3.42
N GLN A 57 -3.81 12.59 4.38
CA GLN A 57 -4.70 13.76 4.38
C GLN A 57 -3.89 14.98 3.91
N SER A 58 -3.96 15.29 2.62
CA SER A 58 -3.17 16.37 2.02
C SER A 58 -3.45 17.75 2.63
N SER A 59 -4.67 18.01 3.09
CA SER A 59 -5.06 19.29 3.70
C SER A 59 -4.37 19.57 5.04
N PHE A 60 -3.94 18.52 5.75
CA PHE A 60 -3.34 18.63 7.08
C PHE A 60 -1.92 18.06 7.13
N ASP A 61 -1.41 17.54 6.00
CA ASP A 61 -0.11 16.88 5.91
C ASP A 61 0.11 15.82 7.02
N THR A 62 -0.90 14.97 7.20
CA THR A 62 -0.97 13.92 8.23
C THR A 62 -1.45 12.59 7.68
N PHE A 63 -1.15 11.52 8.42
CA PHE A 63 -1.67 10.17 8.16
C PHE A 63 -2.81 9.83 9.13
N SER A 64 -3.78 9.07 8.63
CA SER A 64 -4.92 8.59 9.39
C SER A 64 -5.47 7.29 8.81
N LYS A 65 -6.43 6.67 9.50
CA LYS A 65 -7.12 5.44 9.05
C LYS A 65 -6.12 4.35 8.66
N ASP A 66 -5.23 4.04 9.60
CA ASP A 66 -4.29 2.94 9.43
C ASP A 66 -5.00 1.60 9.28
N PHE A 67 -4.35 0.72 8.55
CA PHE A 67 -4.76 -0.64 8.33
C PHE A 67 -3.52 -1.52 8.31
N PHE A 68 -3.56 -2.63 9.04
CA PHE A 68 -2.43 -3.51 9.26
C PHE A 68 -2.86 -4.96 9.08
N LEU A 69 -2.02 -5.74 8.40
CA LEU A 69 -2.17 -7.19 8.28
C LEU A 69 -0.84 -7.87 8.60
N THR A 70 -0.89 -8.86 9.48
CA THR A 70 0.24 -9.74 9.78
C THR A 70 0.41 -10.80 8.69
N LYS A 71 1.58 -11.46 8.64
CA LYS A 71 1.82 -12.60 7.75
C LYS A 71 0.77 -13.69 7.90
N GLN A 72 0.29 -13.97 9.12
CA GLN A 72 -0.72 -15.00 9.38
C GLN A 72 -2.07 -14.67 8.74
N GLN A 73 -2.38 -13.38 8.56
CA GLN A 73 -3.63 -12.93 7.94
C GLN A 73 -3.54 -12.85 6.43
N ILE A 74 -2.34 -12.87 5.86
CA ILE A 74 -2.10 -12.78 4.42
C ILE A 74 -1.98 -14.20 3.86
N GLN A 75 -2.92 -14.58 2.98
CA GLN A 75 -2.84 -15.82 2.23
C GLN A 75 -1.82 -15.68 1.08
N ARG A 76 -1.94 -14.61 0.29
CA ARG A 76 -1.04 -14.31 -0.83
C ARG A 76 -1.10 -12.84 -1.20
N MET A 77 0.01 -12.32 -1.72
CA MET A 77 0.10 -11.01 -2.36
C MET A 77 0.64 -11.16 -3.78
N TYR A 78 -0.03 -10.54 -4.74
CA TYR A 78 0.39 -10.55 -6.13
C TYR A 78 0.02 -9.25 -6.84
N LEU A 79 0.62 -9.05 -8.00
CA LEU A 79 0.43 -7.86 -8.82
C LEU A 79 -0.29 -8.22 -10.11
N LYS A 80 -1.25 -7.40 -10.50
CA LYS A 80 -1.91 -7.45 -11.80
C LYS A 80 -1.67 -6.15 -12.54
N ASP A 81 -1.09 -6.22 -13.72
CA ASP A 81 -0.82 -5.02 -14.52
C ASP A 81 -2.11 -4.45 -15.12
N LYS A 82 -2.24 -3.12 -15.09
CA LYS A 82 -3.25 -2.35 -15.83
C LYS A 82 -2.57 -1.26 -16.65
N LEU A 83 -3.31 -0.64 -17.55
CA LEU A 83 -2.76 0.38 -18.45
C LEU A 83 -2.07 1.53 -17.68
N MET A 84 -2.79 2.13 -16.72
CA MET A 84 -2.31 3.32 -15.98
C MET A 84 -1.73 3.02 -14.59
N SER A 85 -1.87 1.78 -14.11
CA SER A 85 -1.48 1.39 -12.75
C SER A 85 -1.05 -0.07 -12.68
N THR A 86 -0.35 -0.44 -11.62
CA THR A 86 -0.17 -1.84 -11.21
C THR A 86 -1.14 -2.07 -10.05
N GLN A 87 -2.02 -3.06 -10.13
CA GLN A 87 -2.93 -3.38 -9.04
C GLN A 87 -2.26 -4.37 -8.09
N LEU A 88 -2.08 -3.98 -6.82
CA LEU A 88 -1.70 -4.91 -5.76
C LEU A 88 -2.96 -5.57 -5.21
N ILE A 89 -2.94 -6.89 -5.20
CA ILE A 89 -4.02 -7.74 -4.69
C ILE A 89 -3.49 -8.51 -3.50
N ILE A 90 -4.20 -8.40 -2.38
CA ILE A 90 -3.90 -9.11 -1.13
C ILE A 90 -5.09 -10.01 -0.82
N GLU A 91 -4.87 -11.31 -0.94
CA GLU A 91 -5.82 -12.32 -0.48
C GLU A 91 -5.55 -12.59 1.00
N THR A 92 -6.59 -12.48 1.81
CA THR A 92 -6.48 -12.69 3.25
C THR A 92 -7.06 -14.03 3.65
N ASN A 93 -6.63 -14.55 4.81
CA ASN A 93 -7.23 -15.73 5.44
C ASN A 93 -8.54 -15.40 6.18
N GLU A 94 -8.91 -14.11 6.24
CA GLU A 94 -10.12 -13.60 6.88
C GLU A 94 -11.34 -13.82 5.96
N LYS A 95 -12.47 -14.17 6.58
CA LYS A 95 -13.75 -14.33 5.88
C LYS A 95 -14.71 -13.21 6.27
N MET A 96 -15.47 -12.73 5.29
CA MET A 96 -16.63 -11.89 5.52
C MET A 96 -17.75 -12.70 6.20
N LYS A 97 -18.78 -12.00 6.71
CA LYS A 97 -19.94 -12.63 7.38
C LYS A 97 -20.70 -13.62 6.49
N ASP A 98 -20.57 -13.50 5.18
CA ASP A 98 -21.16 -14.36 4.15
C ASP A 98 -20.26 -15.56 3.76
N GLY A 99 -19.11 -15.72 4.42
CA GLY A 99 -18.14 -16.80 4.16
C GLY A 99 -17.15 -16.52 3.03
N ASN A 100 -17.29 -15.41 2.30
CA ASN A 100 -16.38 -15.04 1.22
C ASN A 100 -15.03 -14.56 1.77
N LYS A 101 -13.93 -14.91 1.09
CA LYS A 101 -12.59 -14.42 1.47
C LYS A 101 -12.48 -12.92 1.23
N ILE A 102 -11.86 -12.20 2.17
CA ILE A 102 -11.58 -10.78 2.01
C ILE A 102 -10.39 -10.62 1.05
N VAL A 103 -10.64 -9.95 -0.08
CA VAL A 103 -9.61 -9.60 -1.07
C VAL A 103 -9.46 -8.09 -1.13
N LEU A 104 -8.29 -7.59 -0.76
CA LEU A 104 -7.96 -6.17 -0.83
C LEU A 104 -7.32 -5.86 -2.17
N LYS A 105 -7.75 -4.75 -2.79
CA LYS A 105 -7.25 -4.31 -4.09
C LYS A 105 -6.84 -2.85 -4.02
N MET A 106 -5.64 -2.55 -4.48
CA MET A 106 -5.07 -1.20 -4.44
C MET A 106 -4.40 -0.88 -5.76
N ASN A 107 -4.67 0.29 -6.31
CA ASN A 107 -4.01 0.74 -7.53
C ASN A 107 -2.73 1.50 -7.18
N LEU A 108 -1.62 1.06 -7.74
CA LEU A 108 -0.29 1.66 -7.61
C LEU A 108 0.00 2.41 -8.93
N PRO A 109 0.01 3.75 -8.93
CA PRO A 109 0.17 4.51 -10.17
C PRO A 109 1.53 4.23 -10.81
N LYS A 110 1.55 3.94 -12.12
CA LYS A 110 2.79 3.72 -12.90
C LYS A 110 3.49 5.03 -13.25
N LEU A 111 2.72 6.10 -13.38
CA LEU A 111 3.19 7.45 -13.67
C LEU A 111 2.89 8.31 -12.44
N ASN A 112 3.92 8.65 -11.67
CA ASN A 112 3.84 9.49 -10.50
C ASN A 112 5.09 10.38 -10.45
N ARG A 113 4.95 11.64 -9.99
CA ARG A 113 6.06 12.59 -9.83
C ARG A 113 6.95 12.28 -8.62
N THR A 114 6.67 11.19 -7.90
CA THR A 114 7.40 10.74 -6.71
C THR A 114 8.45 9.69 -7.11
N PRO A 115 9.74 10.03 -7.24
CA PRO A 115 10.74 9.12 -7.83
C PRO A 115 10.93 7.83 -7.03
N TRP A 116 10.96 7.92 -5.69
CA TRP A 116 11.11 6.76 -4.82
C TRP A 116 9.98 5.74 -5.00
N HIS A 117 8.75 6.19 -5.29
CA HIS A 117 7.62 5.28 -5.54
C HIS A 117 7.84 4.48 -6.82
N ILE A 118 8.31 5.13 -7.88
CA ILE A 118 8.57 4.47 -9.18
C ILE A 118 9.67 3.41 -9.05
N GLU A 119 10.75 3.74 -8.34
CA GLU A 119 11.83 2.79 -8.07
C GLU A 119 11.37 1.60 -7.22
N ASN A 120 10.64 1.88 -6.15
CA ASN A 120 10.12 0.84 -5.26
C ASN A 120 9.10 -0.05 -5.96
N LEU A 121 8.27 0.51 -6.84
CA LEU A 121 7.31 -0.27 -7.63
C LEU A 121 8.02 -1.26 -8.54
N LYS A 122 9.09 -0.83 -9.23
CA LYS A 122 9.94 -1.73 -10.03
C LYS A 122 10.54 -2.84 -9.18
N ARG A 123 11.04 -2.53 -7.99
CA ARG A 123 11.61 -3.53 -7.06
C ARG A 123 10.57 -4.54 -6.57
N ILE A 124 9.38 -4.07 -6.20
CA ILE A 124 8.30 -4.94 -5.71
C ILE A 124 7.76 -5.84 -6.83
N ARG A 125 7.70 -5.34 -8.08
CA ARG A 125 7.35 -6.15 -9.27
C ARG A 125 8.28 -7.34 -9.50
N ASN A 126 9.55 -7.22 -9.10
CA ASN A 126 10.51 -8.32 -9.21
C ASN A 126 10.43 -9.30 -8.01
N LYS A 127 9.76 -8.92 -6.92
CA LYS A 127 9.65 -9.74 -5.70
C LYS A 127 8.32 -10.44 -5.55
N LEU A 128 7.23 -9.81 -5.99
CA LEU A 128 5.89 -10.38 -5.97
C LEU A 128 5.57 -10.99 -7.33
N GLU A 129 4.73 -12.03 -7.31
CA GLU A 129 4.28 -12.67 -8.53
C GLU A 129 3.45 -11.71 -9.38
N MET A 130 3.77 -11.67 -10.67
CA MET A 130 3.05 -10.94 -11.70
C MET A 130 2.04 -11.86 -12.37
N VAL A 131 0.75 -11.54 -12.26
CA VAL A 131 -0.32 -12.27 -12.93
C VAL A 131 -0.85 -11.44 -14.10
N LYS A 132 -1.09 -12.08 -15.24
CA LYS A 132 -1.67 -11.46 -16.44
C LYS A 132 -3.11 -11.02 -16.18
#